data_AF-A0AA38BNJ0-F1
#
_entry.id   AF-A0AA38BNJ0-F1
#
_cell.length_a   1.000
_cell.length_b   1.000
_cell.length_c   1.000
_cell.angle_alpha   90.00
_cell.angle_beta   90.00
_cell.angle_gamma   90.00
#
_symmetry.space_group_name_H-M   'P 1'
#
loop_
_entity.id
_entity.type
_entity.pdbx_description
1 polymer ?
#
loop_
_entity_poly.entity_id
_entity_poly.type
_entity_poly.pdbx_seq_one_letter_code
_entity_poly.pdbx_strand_id
1 'polypeptide(L)'
;MMDLPSEMEPSIYTVENGDDLDLPPAPPEFEEGNASLIEEMIDINIGTEDEPRILKLGSSLTPEEIEIHTRILKEHQKAFTFNYKEMTGVAPHIVVHNLVTKSDAKPVKQKSRPMKPKVALMVKEE
;
A
#
# COMPACT_ATOMS: atom_id res chain seq x y z
N MET A 1 2.88 -33.85 35.78
CA MET A 1 1.88 -33.68 34.71
C MET A 1 1.95 -32.21 34.36
N MET A 2 2.67 -31.86 33.29
CA MET A 2 2.82 -30.46 32.89
C MET A 2 1.59 -30.12 32.07
N ASP A 3 0.77 -29.21 32.56
CA ASP A 3 -0.41 -28.74 31.85
C ASP A 3 0.03 -28.01 30.57
N LEU A 4 -0.49 -28.49 29.43
CA LEU A 4 -0.37 -27.79 28.15
C LEU A 4 -1.07 -26.42 28.27
N PRO A 5 -0.49 -25.33 27.74
CA PRO A 5 -1.24 -24.09 27.61
C PRO A 5 -2.41 -24.31 26.65
N SER A 6 -3.61 -24.00 27.14
CA SER A 6 -4.87 -24.01 26.42
C SER A 6 -4.71 -23.41 25.03
N GLU A 7 -5.20 -24.12 24.03
CA GLU A 7 -5.20 -23.73 22.63
C GLU A 7 -5.75 -22.29 22.50
N MET A 8 -5.00 -21.44 21.82
CA MET A 8 -5.40 -20.08 21.49
C MET A 8 -6.46 -20.19 20.39
N GLU A 9 -7.74 -20.30 20.78
CA GLU A 9 -8.84 -20.32 19.82
C GLU A 9 -8.81 -19.00 19.03
N PRO A 10 -8.84 -19.04 17.68
CA PRO A 10 -8.99 -17.83 16.89
C PRO A 10 -10.38 -17.26 17.17
N SER A 11 -10.44 -16.17 17.95
CA SER A 11 -11.63 -15.35 18.13
C SER A 11 -12.13 -14.91 16.75
N ILE A 12 -13.18 -15.58 16.28
CA ILE A 12 -13.88 -15.19 15.07
C ILE A 12 -14.71 -13.96 15.46
N TYR A 13 -14.18 -12.77 15.22
CA TYR A 13 -14.95 -11.54 15.46
C TYR A 13 -16.22 -11.58 14.60
N THR A 14 -17.36 -11.74 15.25
CA THR A 14 -18.68 -11.59 14.63
C THR A 14 -18.84 -10.13 14.21
N VAL A 15 -18.83 -9.87 12.90
CA VAL A 15 -19.08 -8.52 12.35
C VAL A 15 -20.58 -8.24 12.41
N GLU A 16 -21.07 -7.93 13.61
CA GLU A 16 -22.39 -7.34 13.80
C GLU A 16 -22.24 -5.81 13.80
N ASN A 17 -22.81 -5.19 12.77
CA ASN A 17 -23.24 -3.78 12.71
C ASN A 17 -22.35 -2.71 13.40
N GLY A 18 -21.44 -2.12 12.64
CA GLY A 18 -21.65 -0.75 12.14
C GLY A 18 -21.51 0.45 13.06
N ASP A 19 -21.17 0.32 14.34
CA ASP A 19 -20.74 1.45 15.18
C ASP A 19 -19.52 1.00 16.00
N ASP A 20 -18.39 1.69 15.78
CA ASP A 20 -17.09 1.58 16.45
C ASP A 20 -16.52 0.15 16.63
N LEU A 21 -15.63 -0.22 15.71
CA LEU A 21 -14.70 -1.33 15.95
C LEU A 21 -13.83 -0.95 17.15
N ASP A 22 -14.23 -1.41 18.35
CA ASP A 22 -13.47 -1.28 19.60
C ASP A 22 -12.22 -2.19 19.50
N LEU A 23 -11.29 -1.77 18.63
CA LEU A 23 -9.97 -2.36 18.57
C LEU A 23 -9.30 -2.06 19.91
N PRO A 24 -8.72 -3.07 20.59
CA PRO A 24 -7.90 -2.79 21.76
C PRO A 24 -6.83 -1.77 21.37
N PRO A 25 -6.52 -0.79 22.25
CA PRO A 25 -5.43 0.12 22.00
C PRO A 25 -4.18 -0.70 21.69
N ALA A 26 -3.41 -0.25 20.68
CA ALA A 26 -2.17 -0.92 20.33
C ALA A 26 -1.32 -1.07 21.60
N PRO A 27 -0.75 -2.26 21.86
CA PRO A 27 0.13 -2.43 23.00
C PRO A 27 1.22 -1.36 22.99
N PRO A 28 1.60 -0.78 24.14
CA PRO A 28 2.57 0.33 24.21
C PRO A 28 3.95 -0.03 23.64
N GLU A 29 4.27 -1.33 23.52
CA GLU A 29 5.44 -1.84 22.81
C GLU A 29 5.45 -1.48 21.30
N PHE A 30 4.30 -1.18 20.71
CA PHE A 30 4.17 -0.66 19.35
C PHE A 30 4.18 0.88 19.28
N GLU A 31 4.06 1.56 20.44
CA GLU A 31 4.13 3.01 20.58
C GLU A 31 5.53 3.51 20.99
N GLU A 32 6.49 2.60 21.19
CA GLU A 32 7.90 2.95 21.39
C GLU A 32 8.50 3.44 20.07
N GLY A 33 7.94 4.55 19.59
CA GLY A 33 8.41 5.34 18.48
C GLY A 33 9.79 5.85 18.84
N ASN A 34 10.70 5.69 17.89
CA ASN A 34 11.96 6.38 17.82
C ASN A 34 11.74 7.90 17.71
N ALA A 35 11.25 8.56 18.76
CA ALA A 35 11.01 10.00 18.79
C ALA A 35 12.28 10.83 18.48
N SER A 36 13.47 10.22 18.52
CA SER A 36 14.76 10.81 18.13
C SER A 36 15.14 10.66 16.65
N LEU A 37 14.27 10.13 15.78
CA LEU A 37 14.56 9.95 14.35
C LEU A 37 13.51 10.60 13.43
N ILE A 38 12.83 11.65 13.90
CA ILE A 38 11.97 12.47 13.05
C ILE A 38 12.88 13.49 12.34
N GLU A 39 13.47 13.07 11.23
CA GLU A 39 14.20 13.97 10.34
C GLU A 39 13.22 14.91 9.62
N GLU A 40 13.55 16.19 9.53
CA GLU A 40 12.77 17.13 8.70
C GLU A 40 12.93 16.76 7.21
N MET A 41 11.92 17.08 6.40
CA MET A 41 11.89 16.73 4.99
C MET A 41 11.79 17.98 4.12
N ILE A 42 12.52 17.99 3.01
CA ILE A 42 12.53 19.05 2.01
C ILE A 42 11.73 18.58 0.79
N ASP A 43 10.80 19.41 0.35
CA ASP A 43 10.01 19.17 -0.85
C ASP A 43 10.82 19.53 -2.11
N ILE A 44 10.85 18.62 -3.08
CA ILE A 44 11.45 18.83 -4.40
C ILE A 44 10.42 18.58 -5.49
N ASN A 45 10.36 19.48 -6.48
CA ASN A 45 9.56 19.26 -7.68
C ASN A 45 10.41 18.58 -8.76
N ILE A 46 10.05 17.35 -9.13
CA ILE A 46 10.65 16.63 -10.26
C ILE A 46 9.84 16.76 -11.56
N GLY A 47 8.68 17.42 -11.49
CA GLY A 47 7.76 17.75 -12.58
C GLY A 47 8.09 19.05 -13.29
N THR A 48 7.11 19.56 -14.04
CA THR A 48 7.13 20.91 -14.61
C THR A 48 6.41 21.89 -13.68
N GLU A 49 6.38 23.17 -14.02
CA GLU A 49 5.59 24.17 -13.27
C GLU A 49 4.09 23.96 -13.46
N ASP A 50 3.66 23.53 -14.66
CA ASP A 50 2.26 23.26 -14.98
C ASP A 50 1.76 21.91 -14.40
N GLU A 51 2.65 20.92 -14.30
CA GLU A 51 2.37 19.59 -13.74
C GLU A 51 3.40 19.23 -12.67
N PRO A 52 3.28 19.81 -11.45
CA PRO A 52 4.23 19.57 -10.38
C PRO A 52 4.13 18.13 -9.86
N ARG A 53 5.29 17.51 -9.65
CA ARG A 53 5.45 16.18 -9.07
C ARG A 53 6.37 16.29 -7.86
N ILE A 54 5.77 16.41 -6.68
CA ILE A 54 6.50 16.69 -5.44
C ILE A 54 6.96 15.38 -4.80
N LEU A 55 8.25 15.30 -4.48
CA LEU A 55 8.86 14.26 -3.66
C LEU A 55 9.53 14.90 -2.43
N LYS A 56 9.79 14.08 -1.42
CA LYS A 56 10.43 14.51 -0.16
C LYS A 56 11.80 13.90 -0.02
N LEU A 57 12.79 14.72 0.32
CA LEU A 57 14.15 14.32 0.67
C LEU A 57 14.44 14.66 2.14
N GLY A 58 15.30 13.89 2.79
CA GLY A 58 15.74 14.19 4.15
C GLY A 58 16.52 15.51 4.20
N SER A 59 16.27 16.33 5.22
CA SER A 59 16.95 17.62 5.41
C SER A 59 18.41 17.47 5.87
N SER A 60 18.82 16.28 6.32
CA SER A 60 20.20 15.99 6.71
C SER A 60 21.17 15.91 5.52
N LEU A 61 20.65 15.79 4.30
CA LEU A 61 21.44 15.73 3.09
C LEU A 61 22.18 17.05 2.83
N THR A 62 23.41 16.95 2.37
CA THR A 62 24.18 18.11 1.92
C THR A 62 23.59 18.68 0.63
N PRO A 63 23.84 19.97 0.32
CA PRO A 63 23.36 20.56 -0.93
C PRO A 63 23.81 19.80 -2.20
N GLU A 64 25.02 19.23 -2.19
CA GLU A 64 25.55 18.42 -3.29
C GLU A 64 24.76 17.10 -3.44
N GLU A 65 24.48 16.43 -2.33
CA GLU A 65 23.67 15.21 -2.34
C GLU A 65 22.24 15.50 -2.83
N ILE A 66 21.62 16.58 -2.34
CA ILE A 66 20.28 17.00 -2.78
C ILE A 66 20.26 17.20 -4.30
N GLU A 67 21.28 17.84 -4.88
CA GLU A 67 21.37 18.05 -6.33
C GLU A 67 21.49 16.71 -7.08
N ILE A 68 22.36 15.81 -6.60
CA ILE A 68 22.54 14.47 -7.19
C ILE A 68 21.24 13.67 -7.13
N HIS A 69 20.58 13.64 -5.98
CA HIS A 69 19.30 12.95 -5.81
C HIS A 69 18.23 13.55 -6.71
N THR A 70 18.10 14.87 -6.74
CA THR A 70 17.13 15.57 -7.60
C THR A 70 17.35 15.23 -9.07
N ARG A 71 18.60 15.17 -9.53
CA ARG A 71 18.94 14.80 -10.91
C ARG A 71 18.49 13.38 -11.24
N ILE A 72 18.81 12.40 -10.38
CA ILE A 72 18.44 10.99 -10.59
C ILE A 72 16.92 10.82 -10.57
N LEU A 73 16.23 11.47 -9.64
CA LEU A 73 14.77 11.40 -9.54
C LEU A 73 14.07 12.03 -10.76
N LYS A 74 14.64 13.10 -11.33
CA LYS A 74 14.17 13.67 -12.60
C LYS A 74 14.43 12.74 -13.79
N GLU A 75 15.59 12.09 -13.86
CA GLU A 75 15.91 11.12 -14.91
C GLU A 75 14.94 9.93 -14.92
N HIS A 76 14.56 9.46 -13.73
CA HIS A 76 13.65 8.33 -13.54
C HIS A 76 12.23 8.73 -13.15
N GLN A 77 11.76 9.92 -13.56
CA GLN A 77 10.41 10.40 -13.24
C GLN A 77 9.31 9.40 -13.62
N LYS A 78 9.48 8.64 -14.72
CA LYS A 78 8.54 7.63 -15.21
C LYS A 78 8.42 6.37 -14.32
N ALA A 79 9.35 6.16 -13.40
CA ALA A 79 9.29 5.04 -12.45
C ALA A 79 8.27 5.31 -11.33
N PHE A 80 7.88 6.57 -11.13
CA PHE A 80 6.91 6.99 -10.12
C PHE A 80 5.54 7.22 -10.75
N THR A 81 4.51 6.83 -10.01
CA THR A 81 3.12 6.94 -10.44
C THR A 81 2.39 7.88 -9.48
N PHE A 82 2.02 9.08 -9.94
CA PHE A 82 1.41 10.11 -9.10
C PHE A 82 -0.12 10.03 -9.12
N ASN A 83 -0.67 9.33 -10.11
CA ASN A 83 -2.06 8.95 -10.16
C ASN A 83 -2.17 7.47 -10.54
N TYR A 84 -3.32 6.88 -10.25
CA TYR A 84 -3.57 5.47 -10.53
C TYR A 84 -3.51 5.14 -12.03
N LYS A 85 -3.90 6.07 -12.89
CA LYS A 85 -3.89 5.88 -14.36
C LYS A 85 -2.47 5.77 -14.94
N GLU A 86 -1.48 6.34 -14.26
CA GLU A 86 -0.07 6.28 -14.62
C GLU A 86 0.60 4.95 -14.25
N MET A 87 -0.06 4.11 -13.45
CA MET A 87 0.41 2.75 -13.16
C MET A 87 0.25 1.85 -14.38
N THR A 88 1.06 2.08 -15.41
CA THR A 88 1.30 1.08 -16.45
C THR A 88 2.03 -0.09 -15.81
N GLY A 89 1.28 -1.16 -15.52
CA GLY A 89 1.85 -2.41 -15.04
C GLY A 89 2.95 -2.93 -15.97
N VAL A 90 3.70 -3.91 -15.49
CA VAL A 90 4.77 -4.54 -16.28
C VAL A 90 4.17 -5.11 -17.57
N ALA A 91 4.79 -4.78 -18.70
CA ALA A 91 4.29 -5.22 -19.99
C ALA A 91 4.26 -6.77 -20.04
N PRO A 92 3.19 -7.40 -20.56
CA PRO A 92 3.06 -8.86 -20.55
C PRO A 92 4.22 -9.59 -21.24
N HIS A 93 4.91 -8.97 -22.20
CA HIS A 93 6.07 -9.60 -22.84
C HIS A 93 7.31 -9.68 -21.92
N ILE A 94 7.36 -8.89 -20.84
CA ILE A 94 8.46 -8.88 -19.87
C ILE A 94 8.20 -9.94 -18.79
N VAL A 95 6.99 -9.96 -18.21
CA VAL A 95 6.60 -10.94 -17.20
C VAL A 95 5.13 -11.33 -17.41
N VAL A 96 4.87 -12.62 -17.55
CA VAL A 96 3.54 -13.21 -17.43
C VAL A 96 3.57 -14.23 -16.30
N HIS A 97 2.62 -14.12 -15.38
CA HIS A 97 2.33 -15.23 -14.47
C HIS A 97 1.39 -16.22 -15.16
N ASN A 98 1.88 -17.45 -15.37
CA ASN A 98 1.04 -18.55 -15.84
C ASN A 98 0.45 -19.30 -14.65
N LEU A 99 -0.87 -19.23 -14.50
CA LEU A 99 -1.60 -20.09 -13.58
C LEU A 99 -1.72 -21.48 -14.19
N VAL A 100 -0.91 -22.42 -13.69
CA VAL A 100 -0.99 -23.83 -14.11
C VAL A 100 -2.35 -24.38 -13.69
N THR A 101 -3.20 -24.64 -14.67
CA THR A 101 -4.53 -25.22 -14.47
C THR A 101 -4.53 -26.64 -15.01
N LYS A 102 -5.37 -27.52 -14.46
CA LYS A 102 -5.53 -28.87 -15.04
C LYS A 102 -6.09 -28.75 -16.46
N SER A 103 -5.60 -29.58 -17.38
CA SER A 103 -6.01 -29.54 -18.80
C SER A 103 -7.49 -29.85 -19.02
N ASP A 104 -8.11 -30.56 -18.08
CA ASP A 104 -9.53 -30.94 -18.08
C ASP A 104 -10.42 -30.00 -17.25
N ALA A 105 -9.85 -28.95 -16.65
CA ALA A 105 -10.60 -28.01 -15.82
C ALA A 105 -11.59 -27.20 -16.65
N LYS A 106 -12.85 -27.18 -16.22
CA LYS A 106 -13.92 -26.37 -16.85
C LYS A 106 -14.03 -25.01 -16.16
N PRO A 107 -14.22 -23.90 -16.90
CA PRO A 107 -14.43 -22.59 -16.31
C PRO A 107 -15.76 -22.57 -15.53
N VAL A 108 -15.75 -21.98 -14.34
CA VAL A 108 -16.93 -21.85 -13.47
C VAL A 108 -17.26 -20.38 -13.30
N LYS A 109 -18.49 -19.99 -13.64
CA LYS A 109 -18.99 -18.62 -13.39
C LYS A 109 -19.63 -18.55 -12.01
N GLN A 110 -18.94 -17.92 -11.06
CA GLN A 110 -19.47 -17.71 -9.71
C GLN A 110 -20.52 -16.59 -9.70
N LYS A 111 -21.63 -16.78 -8.98
CA LYS A 111 -22.65 -15.74 -8.79
C LYS A 111 -22.07 -14.61 -7.94
N SER A 112 -22.22 -13.37 -8.41
CA SER A 112 -21.81 -12.18 -7.65
C SER A 112 -22.50 -12.15 -6.29
N ARG A 113 -21.76 -11.78 -5.24
CA ARG A 113 -22.31 -11.58 -3.90
C ARG A 113 -22.96 -10.19 -3.85
N PRO A 114 -24.14 -10.04 -3.22
CA PRO A 114 -24.73 -8.73 -3.02
C PRO A 114 -23.79 -7.86 -2.17
N MET A 115 -23.47 -6.67 -2.67
CA MET A 115 -22.63 -5.70 -1.98
C MET A 115 -23.49 -4.55 -1.46
N LYS A 116 -23.14 -4.00 -0.29
CA LYS A 116 -23.83 -2.82 0.27
C LYS A 116 -23.62 -1.61 -0.66
N PRO A 117 -24.64 -0.76 -0.91
CA PRO A 117 -24.54 0.36 -1.86
C PRO A 117 -23.37 1.31 -1.59
N LYS A 118 -23.10 1.63 -0.32
CA LYS A 118 -21.98 2.49 0.09
C LYS A 118 -20.62 1.92 -0.33
N VAL A 119 -20.42 0.62 -0.12
CA VAL A 119 -19.17 -0.09 -0.50
C VAL A 119 -19.07 -0.20 -2.02
N ALA A 120 -20.19 -0.45 -2.70
CA ALA A 120 -20.21 -0.53 -4.16
C ALA A 120 -19.88 0.80 -4.86
N LEU A 121 -20.13 1.94 -4.21
CA LEU A 121 -19.71 3.25 -4.70
C LEU A 121 -18.19 3.42 -4.57
N MET A 122 -17.62 3.06 -3.41
CA MET A 122 -16.16 3.12 -3.18
C MET A 122 -15.39 2.22 -4.15
N VAL A 123 -15.85 0.99 -4.37
CA VAL A 123 -15.21 0.02 -5.30
C VAL A 123 -15.26 0.47 -6.77
N LYS A 124 -16.18 1.37 -7.14
CA LYS A 124 -16.24 1.92 -8.50
C LYS A 124 -15.29 3.10 -8.72
N GLU A 125 -14.89 3.75 -7.64
CA GLU A 125 -14.02 4.92 -7.67
C GLU A 125 -12.54 4.54 -7.71
N GLU A 126 -12.21 3.37 -7.16
CA GLU A 126 -10.90 2.71 -7.28
C GLU A 126 -10.68 2.08 -8.66
#